data_AF-A0AA36FXQ0-F1
#
_entry.id   AF-A0AA36FXQ0-F1
#
_cell.length_a   1.000
_cell.length_b   1.000
_cell.length_c   1.000
_cell.angle_alpha   90.00
_cell.angle_beta   90.00
_cell.angle_gamma   90.00
#
_symmetry.space_group_name_H-M   'P 1'
#
loop_
_entity.id
_entity.type
_entity.pdbx_description
1 polymer ?
#
loop_
_entity_poly.entity_id
_entity_poly.type
_entity_poly.pdbx_seq_one_letter_code
_entity_poly.pdbx_strand_id
1 'polypeptide(L)' 'MYAEFELLDKDGVKVSLAADNVEYIKQDGAALTPDDQGTLWFNVVKPAGQYVFEVKTKAGEEYLAILDWEPDPMP' A
#
# COMPACT_ATOMS: atom_id res chain seq x y z
N MET A 1 6.56 -13.24 7.21
CA MET A 1 6.46 -12.06 8.09
C MET A 1 5.92 -10.92 7.25
N TYR A 2 5.08 -10.07 7.80
CA TYR A 2 4.49 -8.93 7.09
C TYR A 2 4.74 -7.66 7.90
N ALA A 3 4.92 -6.55 7.20
CA ALA A 3 4.97 -5.21 7.76
C ALA A 3 3.70 -4.47 7.34
N GLU A 4 3.14 -3.69 8.26
CA GLU A 4 1.93 -2.90 8.04
C GLU A 4 2.33 -1.46 7.70
N PHE A 5 1.78 -0.91 6.62
CA PHE A 5 2.04 0.45 6.17
C PHE A 5 0.74 1.25 6.02
N GLU A 6 0.80 2.54 6.35
CA GLU A 6 -0.29 3.48 6.14
C GLU A 6 -0.03 4.30 4.87
N LEU A 7 -1.10 4.56 4.10
CA LEU A 7 -1.08 5.54 3.03
C LEU A 7 -1.48 6.90 3.60
N LEU A 8 -0.62 7.90 3.43
CA LEU A 8 -0.91 9.28 3.77
C LEU A 8 -1.10 10.09 2.49
N ASP A 9 -2.08 10.98 2.49
CA ASP A 9 -2.27 11.95 1.42
C ASP A 9 -1.25 13.10 1.49
N LYS A 10 -1.37 14.05 0.56
CA LYS A 10 -0.50 15.24 0.48
C LYS A 10 -0.53 16.14 1.73
N ASP A 11 -1.60 16.06 2.53
CA ASP A 11 -1.79 16.84 3.75
C ASP A 11 -1.39 16.03 5.00
N GLY A 12 -0.89 14.80 4.82
CA GLY A 12 -0.51 13.89 5.90
C GLY A 12 -1.70 13.18 6.55
N VAL A 13 -2.88 13.19 5.93
CA VAL A 13 -4.07 12.51 6.43
C VAL A 13 -4.06 11.06 5.98
N LYS A 14 -4.37 10.15 6.89
CA LYS A 14 -4.48 8.72 6.58
C LYS A 14 -5.61 8.46 5.59
N VAL A 15 -5.25 7.81 4.48
CA VAL A 15 -6.19 7.26 3.50
C VAL A 15 -6.48 5.81 3.89
N SER A 16 -7.75 5.50 4.18
CA SER A 16 -8.15 4.12 4.49
C SER A 16 -8.01 3.23 3.26
N LEU A 17 -7.27 2.13 3.40
CA LEU A 17 -7.13 1.11 2.35
C LEU A 17 -8.16 -0.02 2.45
N ALA A 18 -9.21 0.17 3.26
CA ALA A 18 -10.20 -0.85 3.53
C ALA A 18 -11.08 -1.11 2.29
N ALA A 19 -11.55 -2.34 2.13
CA ALA A 19 -12.34 -2.78 0.97
C ALA A 19 -13.65 -2.01 0.77
N ASP A 20 -14.18 -1.40 1.83
CA ASP A 20 -15.35 -0.53 1.75
C ASP A 20 -15.01 0.87 1.20
N ASN A 21 -13.77 1.35 1.33
CA ASN A 21 -13.31 2.66 0.87
C ASN A 21 -12.61 2.65 -0.50
N VAL A 22 -11.91 1.56 -0.87
CA VAL A 22 -11.16 1.48 -2.12
C VAL A 22 -11.91 0.75 -3.24
N GLU A 23 -11.77 1.24 -4.47
CA GLU A 23 -12.15 0.49 -5.68
C GLU A 23 -11.10 -0.56 -6.02
N TYR A 24 -9.82 -0.17 -5.98
CA TYR A 24 -8.70 -1.08 -6.15
C TYR A 24 -7.45 -0.60 -5.45
N ILE A 25 -6.57 -1.56 -5.20
CA ILE A 25 -5.15 -1.36 -4.86
C ILE A 25 -4.36 -2.21 -5.84
N LYS A 26 -3.33 -1.64 -6.47
CA LYS A 26 -2.38 -2.38 -7.29
C LYS A 26 -0.96 -2.17 -6.78
N GLN A 27 -0.15 -3.22 -6.84
CA GLN A 27 1.28 -3.20 -6.63
C GLN A 27 1.96 -3.54 -7.95
N ASP A 28 2.74 -2.61 -8.50
CA ASP A 28 3.45 -2.79 -9.79
C ASP A 28 2.53 -3.29 -10.92
N GLY A 29 1.31 -2.76 -10.96
CA GLY A 29 0.26 -3.14 -11.91
C GLY A 29 -0.56 -4.40 -11.54
N ALA A 30 -0.13 -5.19 -10.55
CA ALA A 30 -0.85 -6.37 -10.08
C ALA A 30 -1.88 -6.00 -8.98
N ALA A 31 -3.13 -6.39 -9.16
CA ALA A 31 -4.19 -6.11 -8.18
C ALA A 31 -3.95 -6.85 -6.85
N LEU A 32 -4.15 -6.13 -5.75
CA LEU A 32 -4.16 -6.66 -4.39
C LEU A 32 -5.61 -6.81 -3.89
N THR A 33 -5.81 -7.70 -2.92
CA THR A 33 -7.09 -7.86 -2.24
C THR A 33 -7.10 -6.96 -1.00
N PRO A 34 -7.90 -5.88 -0.95
CA PRO A 34 -8.06 -5.08 0.26
C PRO A 34 -8.80 -5.87 1.35
N ASP A 35 -8.45 -5.60 2.60
CA ASP A 35 -9.09 -6.16 3.79
C ASP A 35 -9.96 -5.11 4.51
N ASP A 36 -10.38 -5.38 5.75
CA ASP A 36 -11.17 -4.47 6.58
C ASP A 36 -10.33 -3.58 7.52
N GLN A 37 -9.01 -3.72 7.53
CA GLN A 37 -8.12 -3.05 8.49
C GLN A 37 -7.71 -1.64 8.06
N GLY A 38 -7.74 -1.37 6.75
CA GLY A 38 -7.45 -0.04 6.22
C GLY A 38 -5.97 0.28 6.06
N THR A 39 -5.10 -0.73 6.09
CA THR A 39 -3.64 -0.62 5.97
C THR A 39 -3.09 -1.64 4.97
N LEU A 40 -1.85 -1.43 4.52
CA LEU A 40 -1.18 -2.27 3.55
C LEU A 40 -0.30 -3.31 4.24
N TRP A 41 -0.55 -4.59 3.98
CA TRP A 41 0.30 -5.69 4.44
C TRP A 41 1.37 -6.01 3.41
N PHE A 42 2.59 -5.51 3.62
CA PHE A 42 3.73 -5.74 2.75
C PHE A 42 4.53 -6.97 3.20
N ASN A 43 4.85 -7.87 2.26
CA ASN A 43 5.63 -9.05 2.57
C ASN A 43 7.12 -8.73 2.66
N VAL A 44 7.70 -8.82 3.85
CA VAL A 44 9.10 -8.39 4.12
C VAL A 44 10.18 -9.29 3.48
N VAL A 45 9.83 -10.50 3.01
CA VAL A 45 10.77 -11.33 2.22
C VAL A 45 10.87 -10.91 0.75
N LYS A 46 10.17 -9.85 0.34
CA LYS A 46 10.37 -9.22 -0.96
C LYS A 46 11.80 -8.67 -1.07
N PRO A 47 12.43 -8.76 -2.27
CA PRO A 47 13.76 -8.19 -2.48
C PRO A 47 13.76 -6.67 -2.28
N ALA A 48 14.93 -6.12 -1.96
CA ALA A 48 15.12 -4.67 -1.89
C ALA A 48 14.72 -4.00 -3.21
N GLY A 49 14.11 -2.83 -3.12
CA GLY A 49 13.73 -2.04 -4.28
C GLY A 49 12.46 -1.24 -4.09
N GLN A 50 12.09 -0.53 -5.16
CA GLN A 50 10.91 0.33 -5.19
C GLN A 50 9.70 -0.46 -5.65
N TYR A 51 8.63 -0.36 -4.87
CA TYR A 51 7.32 -0.94 -5.17
C TYR A 51 6.32 0.19 -5.35
N VAL A 52 5.66 0.21 -6.51
CA VAL A 52 4.69 1.25 -6.86
C VAL A 52 3.30 0.78 -6.47
N PHE A 53 2.60 1.60 -5.69
CA PHE A 53 1.22 1.37 -5.28
C PHE A 53 0.30 2.38 -5.95
N GLU A 54 -0.65 1.86 -6.73
CA GLU A 54 -1.75 2.64 -7.30
C GLU A 54 -3.02 2.32 -6.52
N VAL A 55 -3.63 3.33 -5.91
CA VAL A 55 -4.86 3.20 -5.13
C VAL A 55 -5.91 4.10 -5.74
N LYS A 56 -7.12 3.56 -5.95
CA LYS A 56 -8.29 4.35 -6.31
C LYS A 56 -9.36 4.17 -5.26
N THR A 57 -9.87 5.26 -4.71
CA THR A 57 -10.97 5.25 -3.74
C THR A 57 -12.31 5.26 -4.46
N LYS A 58 -13.36 4.79 -3.79
CA LYS A 58 -14.75 4.89 -4.28
C LYS A 58 -15.26 6.32 -4.34
N ALA A 59 -14.59 7.26 -3.68
CA ALA A 59 -14.82 8.68 -3.83
C ALA A 59 -14.24 9.25 -5.13
N GLY A 60 -13.48 8.45 -5.89
CA GLY A 60 -12.85 8.84 -7.15
C GLY A 60 -11.46 9.46 -6.99
N GLU A 61 -10.87 9.43 -5.80
CA GLU A 61 -9.51 9.90 -5.56
C GLU A 61 -8.51 8.83 -5.96
N GLU A 62 -7.42 9.25 -6.60
CA GLU A 62 -6.34 8.36 -7.05
C GLU A 62 -5.03 8.75 -6.36
N TYR A 63 -4.35 7.76 -5.81
CA TYR A 63 -3.07 7.92 -5.14
C TYR A 63 -2.02 7.05 -5.81
N LEU A 64 -0.84 7.63 -6.01
CA LEU A 64 0.35 6.93 -6.44
C LEU A 64 1.40 7.07 -5.34
N ALA A 65 1.77 5.94 -4.73
CA ALA A 65 2.77 5.87 -3.67
C ALA A 65 3.92 4.96 -4.08
N ILE A 66 5.12 5.30 -3.63
CA ILE A 66 6.32 4.49 -3.85
C ILE A 66 6.85 4.06 -2.48
N LEU A 67 6.88 2.75 -2.25
CA LEU A 67 7.54 2.17 -1.09
C LEU A 67 8.96 1.77 -1.51
N ASP A 68 9.96 2.49 -1.00
CA ASP A 68 11.36 2.10 -1.12
C ASP A 68 11.68 1.08 -0.01
N TRP A 69 11.66 -0.20 -0.37
CA TRP A 69 11.83 -1.29 0.58
C TRP A 69 13.31 -1.69 0.67
N GLU A 70 13.86 -1.60 1.88
CA GLU A 70 15.15 -2.16 2.23
C GLU A 70 14.92 -3.25 3.27
N PRO A 71 14.99 -4.55 2.90
CA PRO A 71 14.93 -5.62 3.86
C PRO A 71 16.13 -5.47 4.80
N ASP A 72 15.87 -5.50 6.10
CA ASP A 72 16.92 -5.48 7.12
C ASP A 72 17.96 -6.54 6.75
N PRO A 73 19.26 -6.18 6.56
CA PRO A 73 20.29 -7.17 6.34
C PRO A 73 20.26 -8.13 7.52
N MET A 74 19.76 -9.34 7.29
CA MET A 74 19.59 -10.34 8.35
C MET A 74 20.82 -10.33 9.28
N PRO A 75 20.62 -10.29 10.62
CA PRO A 75 21.72 -10.35 11.58
C PRO A 75 22.52 -11.66 11.49
#